data_AF-A0A4Y2JI28-F1
#
_entry.id   AF-A0A4Y2JI28-F1
#
_cell.length_a   1.000
_cell.length_b   1.000
_cell.length_c   1.000
_cell.angle_alpha   90.00
_cell.angle_beta   90.00
_cell.angle_gamma   90.00
#
_symmetry.space_group_name_H-M   'P 1'
#
loop_
_entity.id
_entity.type
_entity.pdbx_description
1 polymer ?
#
loop_
_entity_poly.entity_id
_entity_poly.type
_entity_poly.pdbx_seq_one_letter_code
_entity_poly.pdbx_strand_id
1 'polypeptide(L)'
;ESLEDLKNKLKERYQEILEKLKDAIEKGKVVSEDTLEKLKEIRGKLKDLKVEISEKAKELLEKLKEKAKDYWKRILDKLNPDNNKRSVEEELY
;
A
#
# COMPACT_ATOMS: atom_id res chain seq x y z
N GLU A 1 14.41 12.97 -19.63
CA GLU A 1 14.56 12.10 -18.44
C GLU A 1 15.05 10.75 -18.90
N SER A 2 16.07 10.20 -18.23
CA SER A 2 16.55 8.85 -18.53
C SER A 2 15.64 7.82 -17.85
N LEU A 3 15.62 6.59 -18.36
CA LEU A 3 14.88 5.49 -17.73
C LEU A 3 15.31 5.35 -16.24
N GLU A 4 16.59 5.58 -15.95
CA GLU A 4 17.18 5.56 -14.61
C GLU A 4 16.56 6.58 -13.65
N ASP A 5 16.36 7.83 -14.11
CA ASP A 5 15.70 8.89 -13.33
C ASP A 5 14.28 8.51 -12.94
N LEU A 6 13.53 7.92 -13.88
CA LEU A 6 12.17 7.44 -13.64
C LEU A 6 12.15 6.33 -12.59
N LYS A 7 13.08 5.36 -12.69
CA LYS A 7 13.22 4.28 -11.71
C LYS A 7 13.54 4.83 -10.32
N ASN A 8 14.45 5.79 -10.22
CA ASN A 8 14.83 6.42 -8.96
C ASN A 8 13.66 7.20 -8.34
N LYS A 9 12.98 8.05 -9.10
CA LYS A 9 11.77 8.76 -8.63
C LYS A 9 10.68 7.82 -8.14
N LEU A 10 10.45 6.71 -8.84
CA LEU A 10 9.46 5.70 -8.42
C LEU A 10 9.88 4.99 -7.14
N LYS A 11 11.16 4.64 -7.00
CA LYS A 11 11.70 4.04 -5.76
C LYS A 11 11.56 4.99 -4.58
N GLU A 12 11.97 6.25 -4.74
CA GLU A 12 11.87 7.27 -3.69
C GLU A 12 10.42 7.47 -3.26
N ARG A 13 9.50 7.66 -4.21
CA ARG A 13 8.08 7.81 -3.89
C ARG A 13 7.49 6.54 -3.27
N TYR A 14 7.90 5.35 -3.71
CA TYR A 14 7.47 4.10 -3.10
C TYR A 14 7.87 4.03 -1.63
N GLN A 15 9.13 4.40 -1.34
CA GLN A 15 9.68 4.38 0.01
C GLN A 15 9.01 5.43 0.90
N GLU A 16 8.77 6.64 0.39
CA GLU A 16 8.06 7.69 1.13
C GLU A 16 6.64 7.24 1.54
N ILE A 17 5.90 6.57 0.64
CA ILE A 17 4.58 6.04 0.95
C ILE A 17 4.66 4.91 1.98
N LEU A 18 5.65 4.03 1.87
CA LEU A 18 5.86 2.98 2.87
C LEU A 18 6.16 3.55 4.26
N GLU A 19 6.97 4.61 4.35
CA GLU A 19 7.23 5.28 5.62
C GLU A 19 5.99 5.94 6.19
N LYS A 20 5.17 6.59 5.36
CA LYS A 20 3.86 7.12 5.78
C LYS A 20 2.91 6.03 6.28
N LEU A 21 2.87 4.89 5.59
CA LEU A 21 2.11 3.72 6.03
C LEU A 21 2.60 3.23 7.39
N LYS A 22 3.92 3.12 7.56
CA LYS A 22 4.54 2.68 8.81
C LYS A 22 4.22 3.63 9.96
N ASP A 23 4.40 4.92 9.75
CA ASP A 23 4.08 5.94 10.75
C ASP A 23 2.59 5.93 11.11
N ALA A 24 1.71 5.82 10.11
CA ALA A 24 0.27 5.72 10.37
C ALA A 24 -0.07 4.46 11.18
N ILE A 25 0.47 3.31 10.81
CA ILE A 25 0.28 2.05 11.53
C ILE A 25 0.81 2.11 12.96
N GLU A 26 2.04 2.60 13.15
CA GLU A 26 2.67 2.72 14.48
C GLU A 26 1.92 3.70 15.38
N LYS A 27 1.30 4.74 14.78
CA LYS A 27 0.43 5.69 15.50
C LYS A 27 -1.02 5.20 15.62
N GLY A 28 -1.37 4.03 15.08
CA GLY A 28 -2.75 3.53 15.03
C GLY A 28 -3.70 4.39 14.17
N LYS A 29 -3.17 5.24 13.29
CA LYS A 29 -3.94 6.03 12.33
C LYS A 29 -4.40 5.17 11.17
N VAL A 30 -5.64 5.41 10.73
CA VAL A 30 -6.13 4.90 9.46
C VAL A 30 -5.37 5.57 8.32
N VAL A 31 -4.54 4.79 7.64
CA VAL A 31 -4.03 5.03 6.29
C VAL A 31 -5.21 5.24 5.35
N SER A 32 -5.29 6.44 4.78
CA SER A 32 -6.27 6.79 3.76
C SER A 32 -6.13 5.90 2.52
N GLU A 33 -7.27 5.61 1.88
CA GLU A 33 -7.33 4.85 0.61
C GLU A 33 -6.44 5.48 -0.47
N ASP A 34 -6.33 6.81 -0.49
CA ASP A 34 -5.44 7.58 -1.36
C ASP A 34 -3.94 7.18 -1.24
N THR A 35 -3.45 6.95 -0.02
CA THR A 35 -2.07 6.50 0.23
C THR A 35 -1.83 5.09 -0.32
N LEU A 36 -2.86 4.25 -0.25
CA LEU A 36 -2.81 2.86 -0.71
C LEU A 36 -2.93 2.74 -2.21
N GLU A 37 -3.79 3.56 -2.82
CA GLU A 37 -3.92 3.68 -4.27
C GLU A 37 -2.59 4.13 -4.88
N LYS A 38 -1.97 5.16 -4.31
CA LYS A 38 -0.63 5.61 -4.73
C LYS A 38 0.44 4.52 -4.55
N LEU A 39 0.41 3.76 -3.45
CA LEU A 39 1.32 2.61 -3.27
C LEU A 39 1.14 1.59 -4.39
N LYS A 40 -0.11 1.26 -4.73
CA LYS A 40 -0.47 0.28 -5.77
C LYS A 40 -0.07 0.76 -7.16
N GLU A 41 -0.31 2.02 -7.48
CA GLU A 41 0.13 2.67 -8.71
C GLU A 41 1.66 2.59 -8.88
N ILE A 42 2.40 3.01 -7.86
CA ILE A 42 3.87 3.03 -7.93
C ILE A 42 4.42 1.62 -8.03
N ARG A 43 3.87 0.66 -7.27
CA ARG A 43 4.24 -0.75 -7.39
C ARG A 43 3.96 -1.29 -8.79
N GLY A 44 2.83 -0.90 -9.40
CA GLY A 44 2.48 -1.24 -10.78
C GLY A 44 3.52 -0.71 -11.76
N LYS A 45 3.85 0.59 -11.67
CA LYS A 45 4.87 1.26 -12.51
C LYS A 45 6.27 0.63 -12.32
N LEU A 46 6.66 0.32 -11.08
CA LEU A 46 7.91 -0.37 -10.79
C LEU A 46 7.94 -1.77 -11.41
N LYS A 47 6.84 -2.52 -11.35
CA LYS A 47 6.73 -3.87 -11.94
C LYS A 47 6.78 -3.81 -13.47
N ASP A 48 6.08 -2.85 -14.08
CA ASP A 48 6.05 -2.63 -15.52
C ASP A 48 7.45 -2.33 -16.07
N LEU A 49 8.19 -1.48 -15.36
CA LEU A 49 9.56 -1.10 -15.67
C LEU A 49 10.61 -2.16 -15.25
N LYS A 50 10.19 -3.35 -14.79
CA LYS A 50 11.04 -4.42 -14.22
C LYS A 50 12.06 -3.89 -13.20
N VAL A 51 11.65 -2.90 -12.42
CA VAL A 51 12.47 -2.31 -11.37
C VAL A 51 12.33 -3.18 -10.15
N GLU A 52 13.41 -3.85 -9.78
CA GLU A 52 13.47 -4.46 -8.47
C GLU A 52 13.41 -3.37 -7.40
N ILE A 53 12.35 -3.47 -6.61
CA ILE A 53 12.24 -2.71 -5.38
C ILE A 53 13.41 -3.13 -4.49
N SER A 54 14.13 -2.14 -3.94
CA SER A 54 15.29 -2.39 -3.08
C SER A 54 14.91 -3.30 -1.91
N GLU A 55 15.86 -4.09 -1.43
CA GLU A 55 15.65 -4.96 -0.25
C GLU A 55 15.12 -4.18 0.95
N LYS A 56 15.60 -2.93 1.15
CA LYS A 56 15.05 -2.00 2.15
C LYS A 56 13.53 -1.84 2.05
N ALA A 57 13.00 -1.67 0.85
CA ALA A 57 11.57 -1.47 0.66
C ALA A 57 10.78 -2.77 0.84
N LYS A 58 11.35 -3.92 0.49
CA LYS A 58 10.77 -5.25 0.82
C LYS A 58 10.74 -5.46 2.33
N GLU A 59 11.85 -5.20 3.02
CA GLU A 59 11.98 -5.34 4.47
C GLU A 59 10.99 -4.42 5.21
N LEU A 60 10.86 -3.16 4.77
CA LEU A 60 9.85 -2.25 5.32
C LEU A 60 8.44 -2.78 5.15
N LEU A 61 8.13 -3.37 3.98
CA LEU A 61 6.81 -3.91 3.70
C LEU A 61 6.52 -5.19 4.50
N GLU A 62 7.52 -6.03 4.74
CA GLU A 62 7.41 -7.18 5.66
C GLU A 62 7.21 -6.74 7.10
N LYS A 63 8.03 -5.82 7.62
CA LYS A 63 7.85 -5.24 8.96
C LYS A 63 6.47 -4.62 9.13
N LEU A 64 5.96 -3.97 8.09
CA LEU A 64 4.60 -3.45 8.03
C LEU A 64 3.56 -4.57 8.07
N LYS A 65 3.71 -5.62 7.28
CA LYS A 65 2.82 -6.80 7.33
C LYS A 65 2.83 -7.48 8.68
N GLU A 66 3.95 -7.55 9.36
CA GLU A 66 4.01 -8.16 10.69
C GLU A 66 3.38 -7.27 11.75
N LYS A 67 3.80 -6.01 11.87
CA LYS A 67 3.24 -5.09 12.89
C LYS A 67 1.78 -4.76 12.65
N ALA A 68 1.40 -4.63 11.38
CA ALA A 68 0.10 -4.18 10.96
C ALA A 68 -0.73 -5.34 10.39
N LYS A 69 -0.49 -6.60 10.74
CA LYS A 69 -1.13 -7.74 10.09
C LYS A 69 -2.66 -7.61 10.02
N ASP A 70 -3.27 -7.18 11.13
CA ASP A 70 -4.69 -6.83 11.21
C ASP A 70 -5.06 -5.61 10.37
N TYR A 71 -4.24 -4.56 10.44
CA TYR A 71 -4.44 -3.33 9.68
C TYR A 71 -4.33 -3.54 8.16
N TRP A 72 -3.33 -4.30 7.71
CA TRP A 72 -3.13 -4.73 6.32
C TRP A 72 -4.22 -5.67 5.88
N LYS A 73 -4.74 -6.55 6.75
CA LYS A 73 -5.96 -7.32 6.47
C LYS A 73 -7.12 -6.38 6.20
N ARG A 74 -7.40 -5.39 7.06
CA ARG A 74 -8.49 -4.43 6.88
C ARG A 74 -8.33 -3.58 5.62
N ILE A 75 -7.10 -3.21 5.28
CA ILE A 75 -6.84 -2.53 4.01
C ILE A 75 -7.07 -3.47 2.83
N LEU A 76 -6.49 -4.67 2.82
CA LEU A 76 -6.68 -5.64 1.73
C LEU A 76 -8.16 -5.96 1.56
N ASP A 77 -8.89 -6.04 2.67
CA ASP A 77 -10.33 -6.23 2.72
C ASP A 77 -11.07 -5.05 2.05
N LYS A 78 -10.69 -3.81 2.35
CA LYS A 78 -11.20 -2.59 1.65
C LYS A 78 -10.80 -2.51 0.18
N LEU A 79 -9.60 -2.96 -0.16
CA LEU A 79 -9.05 -2.91 -1.53
C LEU A 79 -9.57 -4.04 -2.41
N ASN A 80 -10.26 -5.02 -1.82
CA ASN A 80 -10.89 -6.11 -2.52
C ASN A 80 -12.27 -5.64 -3.02
N PRO A 81 -12.51 -5.53 -4.34
CA PRO A 81 -13.80 -5.09 -4.87
C PRO A 81 -14.96 -6.03 -4.50
N ASP A 82 -14.66 -7.27 -4.12
CA ASP A 82 -15.65 -8.28 -3.70
C ASP A 82 -16.26 -8.04 -2.30
N ASN A 83 -15.63 -7.25 -1.43
CA ASN A 83 -16.14 -7.03 -0.07
C ASN A 83 -17.21 -5.93 0.02
N ASN A 84 -17.46 -5.17 -1.05
CA ASN A 84 -18.52 -4.16 -1.09
C ASN A 84 -19.95 -4.76 -1.13
N LYS A 85 -20.11 -6.09 -0.98
CA LYS A 85 -21.42 -6.77 -0.96
C LYS A 85 -21.96 -7.13 0.42
N ARG A 86 -21.27 -6.82 1.53
CA ARG A 86 -21.74 -7.22 2.88
C ARG A 86 -22.22 -6.07 3.77
N SER A 87 -22.80 -5.04 3.17
CA SER A 87 -23.44 -3.95 3.92
C SER A 87 -24.71 -3.45 3.25
N VAL A 88 -25.59 -4.34 2.80
CA VAL A 88 -27.01 -4.02 2.59
C VAL A 88 -27.83 -5.29 2.79
N GLU A 89 -28.20 -5.61 4.01
CA GLU A 89 -29.42 -6.38 4.34
C GLU A 89 -29.51 -6.53 5.86
N GLU A 90 -30.03 -5.50 6.53
CA GLU A 90 -30.82 -5.69 7.75
C GLU A 90 -31.67 -4.42 8.03
N GLU A 91 -32.54 -4.10 7.08
CA GLU A 91 -33.75 -3.31 7.35
C GLU A 91 -34.93 -4.05 6.71
N LEU A 92 -36.01 -4.22 7.48
CA LEU A 92 -37.29 -4.88 7.16
C LEU A 92 -37.39 -6.34 7.62
N TYR A 93 -37.67 -6.53 8.91
CA TYR A 93 -38.87 -7.24 9.36
C TYR A 93 -39.42 -6.61 10.65
#